data_AF-A0A8B7YW70-F1
#
_entry.id   AF-A0A8B7YW70-F1
#
_cell.length_a   1.000
_cell.length_b   1.000
_cell.length_c   1.000
_cell.angle_alpha   90.00
_cell.angle_beta   90.00
_cell.angle_gamma   90.00
#
_symmetry.space_group_name_H-M   'P 1'
#
loop_
_entity.id
_entity.type
_entity.pdbx_description
1 polymer ?
#
loop_
_entity_poly.entity_id
_entity_poly.type
_entity_poly.pdbx_seq_one_letter_code
_entity_poly.pdbx_strand_id
1 'polypeptide(L)'
;MPVSLEEERLQQFQKLLNRFHITSTMTPRHASVSLLLSIASTLCLASALDSPSQNVDCAESTINMDSFVFSSPGYPDSYPSNLDCKWQIKAISPLSRTILIKILDFRTERSYDFLDLEGRTFLKDAPHLFRLHGETMVRGIIFNSSEVAVSMTSNGRLQFSGFFLALESSTTMFDQPSCGIFNSSLFDCEDGSCVSPEARCDGQEDCSSGQDEQDCGSLDVACPYACSCNIHGFVCFKGWNHLTIRRLPKTAHSLTLKNSNLSDPPPGTFEDFWELSVLRFMNVDLGSIKSDAFSGLPSLFNLYIGDSSIHSIESEAFKGAANLQILVMAHVSIHSIRSNSFSGLTNLDLLDMTHVNIHSIWSNAFSGLTNIKWFDITGANIHSIRSNAFNGVSILERLYIKFSSIHSIESDAFKQVTNLPIVVLEGVSIHSIASRAFSGLTDLNRLYIKNSRIHSIQSEAFKGLHRLQQLHIRNVVIDSIESGAFRDLSSLEYLNINNTAINSIASNAFRDLVSLEYLVIQNVKVNYIPSSTFASLSNLRGLLLQNISGTTRSVATIKKGAFVGLNATRLK
;
A
#
# COMPACT_ATOMS: atom_id res chain seq x y z
N MET A 1 -4.14 42.22 26.91
CA MET A 1 -5.27 41.30 27.21
C MET A 1 -4.71 39.89 27.14
N PRO A 2 -4.80 39.10 28.21
CA PRO A 2 -4.26 37.73 28.18
C PRO A 2 -5.17 36.88 27.30
N VAL A 3 -4.55 36.13 26.39
CA VAL A 3 -5.15 35.02 25.65
C VAL A 3 -5.65 34.01 26.68
N SER A 4 -6.89 33.53 26.55
CA SER A 4 -7.48 32.63 27.55
C SER A 4 -6.73 31.29 27.55
N LEU A 5 -6.62 30.68 28.73
CA LEU A 5 -6.01 29.35 28.94
C LEU A 5 -6.66 28.25 28.07
N GLU A 6 -7.87 28.49 27.56
CA GLU A 6 -8.57 27.63 26.60
C GLU A 6 -8.00 27.70 25.18
N GLU A 7 -7.55 28.87 24.71
CA GLU A 7 -6.99 29.03 23.36
C GLU A 7 -5.60 28.38 23.22
N GLU A 8 -4.78 28.39 24.28
CA GLU A 8 -3.50 27.64 24.30
C GLU A 8 -3.72 26.11 24.32
N ARG A 9 -4.76 25.64 25.01
CA ARG A 9 -5.10 24.21 25.10
C ARG A 9 -5.70 23.67 23.80
N LEU A 10 -6.52 24.47 23.10
CA LEU A 10 -7.04 24.11 21.77
C LEU A 10 -5.91 23.98 20.75
N GLN A 11 -4.91 24.88 20.81
CA GLN A 11 -3.75 24.84 19.92
C GLN A 11 -2.83 23.63 20.20
N GLN A 12 -2.68 23.22 21.46
CA GLN A 12 -1.95 21.98 21.82
C GLN A 12 -2.67 20.72 21.33
N PHE A 13 -4.01 20.68 21.42
CA PHE A 13 -4.82 19.55 20.94
C PHE A 13 -4.80 19.43 19.40
N GLN A 14 -4.85 20.56 18.67
CA GLN A 14 -4.70 20.59 17.21
C GLN A 14 -3.31 20.11 16.75
N LYS A 15 -2.26 20.38 17.54
CA LYS A 15 -0.88 19.94 17.29
C LYS A 15 -0.72 18.42 17.43
N LEU A 16 -1.47 17.79 18.34
CA LEU A 16 -1.50 16.34 18.53
C LEU A 16 -2.26 15.62 17.41
N LEU A 17 -3.39 16.17 16.94
CA LEU A 17 -4.16 15.61 15.81
C LEU A 17 -3.39 15.62 14.48
N ASN A 18 -2.58 16.67 14.23
CA ASN A 18 -1.75 16.76 13.03
C ASN A 18 -0.55 15.81 13.00
N ARG A 19 -0.22 15.15 14.12
CA ARG A 19 0.87 14.15 14.20
C ARG A 19 0.43 12.74 13.77
N PHE A 20 -0.87 12.48 13.66
CA PHE A 20 -1.44 11.15 13.36
C PHE A 20 -2.11 11.04 11.96
N HIS A 21 -1.97 12.04 11.08
CA HIS A 21 -2.51 12.04 9.70
C HIS A 21 -3.98 11.58 9.58
N ILE A 22 -4.88 12.12 10.42
CA ILE A 22 -6.32 11.97 10.20
C ILE A 22 -6.84 13.23 9.49
N THR A 23 -6.89 13.21 8.17
CA THR A 23 -7.57 14.25 7.38
C THR A 23 -9.06 13.93 7.30
N SER A 24 -9.90 14.76 7.93
CA SER A 24 -11.35 14.63 7.87
C SER A 24 -11.91 15.16 6.56
N THR A 25 -12.53 14.30 5.77
CA THR A 25 -13.59 14.71 4.82
C THR A 25 -14.71 13.68 4.85
N MET A 26 -15.74 13.88 5.67
CA MET A 26 -17.08 13.32 5.43
C MET A 26 -18.18 14.24 5.97
N THR A 27 -19.19 14.45 5.14
CA THR A 27 -20.41 15.24 5.37
C THR A 27 -21.46 14.47 6.20
N PRO A 28 -22.43 15.15 6.84
CA PRO A 28 -23.21 14.59 7.94
C PRO A 28 -24.49 13.88 7.45
N ARG A 29 -24.39 12.62 7.04
CA ARG A 29 -25.50 11.66 7.12
C ARG A 29 -24.91 10.28 7.40
N HIS A 30 -25.42 9.63 8.44
CA HIS A 30 -24.92 8.38 9.05
C HIS A 30 -23.83 8.57 10.13
N ALA A 31 -24.18 9.22 11.24
CA ALA A 31 -23.49 8.97 12.50
C ALA A 31 -24.07 7.69 13.13
N SER A 32 -23.29 6.62 13.15
CA SER A 32 -23.63 5.35 13.80
C SER A 32 -23.47 5.47 15.32
N VAL A 33 -24.21 4.64 16.08
CA VAL A 33 -24.18 4.52 17.55
C VAL A 33 -22.76 4.40 18.14
N SER A 34 -21.78 3.90 17.36
CA SER A 34 -20.36 3.86 17.72
C SER A 34 -19.70 5.23 17.95
N LEU A 35 -20.17 6.29 17.26
CA LEU A 35 -19.66 7.66 17.46
C LEU A 35 -20.18 8.27 18.78
N LEU A 36 -21.40 7.91 19.19
CA LEU A 36 -21.97 8.34 20.48
C LEU A 36 -21.32 7.62 21.67
N LEU A 37 -20.90 6.37 21.51
CA LEU A 37 -20.12 5.64 22.52
C LEU A 37 -18.68 6.16 22.66
N SER A 38 -18.05 6.61 21.56
CA SER A 38 -16.72 7.26 21.59
C SER A 38 -16.74 8.62 22.31
N ILE A 39 -17.83 9.39 22.14
CA ILE A 39 -18.03 10.67 22.85
C ILE A 39 -18.32 10.41 24.35
N ALA A 40 -19.04 9.35 24.69
CA ALA A 40 -19.32 8.99 26.08
C ALA A 40 -18.07 8.52 26.85
N SER A 41 -17.13 7.82 26.20
CA SER A 41 -15.85 7.44 26.82
C SER A 41 -14.88 8.61 26.97
N THR A 42 -14.92 9.60 26.07
CA THR A 42 -14.15 10.85 26.21
C THR A 42 -14.72 11.79 27.28
N LEU A 43 -16.04 11.80 27.51
CA LEU A 43 -16.65 12.54 28.62
C LEU A 43 -16.38 11.91 30.00
N CYS A 44 -16.05 10.63 30.07
CA CYS A 44 -15.67 9.96 31.33
C CYS A 44 -14.21 10.29 31.75
N LEU A 45 -13.32 10.63 30.82
CA LEU A 45 -11.99 11.14 31.16
C LEU A 45 -12.02 12.59 31.70
N ALA A 46 -13.07 13.35 31.39
CA ALA A 46 -13.19 14.74 31.85
C ALA A 46 -13.50 14.86 33.36
N SER A 47 -14.06 13.82 33.99
CA SER A 47 -14.31 13.83 35.44
C SER A 47 -13.08 13.47 36.29
N ALA A 48 -12.00 12.95 35.69
CA ALA A 48 -10.74 12.68 36.38
C ALA A 48 -9.81 13.92 36.46
N LEU A 49 -10.12 14.99 35.73
CA LEU A 49 -9.31 16.20 35.63
C LEU A 49 -9.62 17.27 36.70
N ASP A 50 -10.53 16.97 37.64
CA ASP A 50 -10.92 17.89 38.73
C ASP A 50 -10.11 17.71 40.03
N SER A 51 -9.04 16.90 40.02
CA SER A 51 -8.12 16.75 41.15
C SER A 51 -6.77 17.45 40.89
N PRO A 52 -6.19 18.15 41.88
CA PRO A 52 -4.99 18.96 41.67
C PRO A 52 -3.78 18.06 41.40
N SER A 53 -3.26 18.09 40.17
CA SER A 53 -1.93 17.54 39.87
C SER A 53 -0.88 18.45 40.51
N GLN A 54 -0.17 17.93 41.52
CA GLN A 54 1.07 18.55 41.99
C GLN A 54 2.24 17.69 41.54
N ASN A 55 3.20 18.30 40.82
CA ASN A 55 4.53 17.75 40.66
C ASN A 55 5.13 17.59 42.06
N VAL A 56 5.27 16.34 42.51
CA VAL A 56 5.91 16.08 43.81
C VAL A 56 7.42 16.14 43.59
N ASP A 57 8.08 17.06 44.31
CA ASP A 57 9.53 17.19 44.26
C ASP A 57 10.21 15.86 44.63
N CYS A 58 11.32 15.57 43.94
CA CYS A 58 12.16 14.39 44.20
C CYS A 58 12.89 14.56 45.54
N ALA A 59 12.20 14.29 46.64
CA ALA A 59 12.72 14.30 48.00
C ALA A 59 11.98 13.25 48.85
N GLU A 60 12.63 12.76 49.90
CA GLU A 60 11.97 11.89 50.89
C GLU A 60 10.73 12.60 51.45
N SER A 61 9.55 12.09 51.08
CA SER A 61 8.28 12.71 51.44
C SER A 61 7.20 11.68 51.69
N THR A 62 6.29 12.00 52.62
CA THR A 62 5.11 11.18 52.91
C THR A 62 3.89 11.86 52.32
N ILE A 63 3.17 11.13 51.47
CA ILE A 63 1.95 11.57 50.80
C ILE A 63 0.78 10.88 51.48
N ASN A 64 -0.06 11.65 52.17
CA ASN A 64 -1.32 11.14 52.72
C ASN A 64 -2.44 11.40 51.70
N MET A 65 -3.14 10.38 51.23
CA MET A 65 -4.23 10.54 50.26
C MET A 65 -5.31 9.46 50.35
N ASP A 66 -6.53 9.78 49.91
CA ASP A 66 -7.56 8.77 49.64
C ASP A 66 -7.72 8.52 48.13
N SER A 67 -7.47 9.52 47.29
CA SER A 67 -7.23 9.40 45.85
C SER A 67 -6.26 10.49 45.40
N PHE A 68 -5.30 10.16 44.53
CA PHE A 68 -4.26 11.09 44.09
C PHE A 68 -3.67 10.67 42.75
N VAL A 69 -3.26 11.63 41.93
CA VAL A 69 -2.54 11.38 40.67
C VAL A 69 -1.08 11.73 40.87
N PHE A 70 -0.20 10.81 40.51
CA PHE A 70 1.22 10.83 40.83
C PHE A 70 2.06 10.66 39.57
N SER A 71 3.03 11.54 39.34
CA SER A 71 3.86 11.55 38.13
C SER A 71 5.34 11.66 38.47
N SER A 72 6.19 11.15 37.58
CA SER A 72 7.63 11.34 37.70
C SER A 72 8.01 12.83 37.56
N PRO A 73 9.11 13.28 38.18
CA PRO A 73 9.60 14.65 38.00
C PRO A 73 9.82 14.97 36.52
N GLY A 74 9.22 16.06 36.03
CA GLY A 74 9.36 16.49 34.63
C GLY A 74 8.31 15.93 33.66
N TYR A 75 7.43 15.01 34.08
CA TYR A 75 6.36 14.48 33.22
C TYR A 75 5.44 15.61 32.70
N PRO A 76 5.01 15.61 31.42
CA PRO A 76 5.19 14.57 30.40
C PRO A 76 6.51 14.63 29.63
N ASP A 77 7.36 15.62 29.91
CA ASP A 77 8.70 15.74 29.35
C ASP A 77 9.68 14.76 30.03
N SER A 78 10.94 14.79 29.60
CA SER A 78 11.94 13.84 30.10
C SER A 78 12.26 14.02 31.58
N TYR A 79 12.29 12.92 32.35
CA TYR A 79 12.73 12.97 33.75
C TYR A 79 14.24 13.29 33.87
N PRO A 80 14.70 13.97 34.93
CA PRO A 80 16.13 14.24 35.14
C PRO A 80 17.02 12.99 35.31
N SER A 81 18.31 13.11 35.02
CA SER A 81 19.30 12.04 35.31
C SER A 81 19.73 12.02 36.78
N ASN A 82 20.24 10.86 37.23
CA ASN A 82 20.76 10.61 38.57
C ASN A 82 19.75 10.88 39.70
N LEU A 83 18.48 10.52 39.47
CA LEU A 83 17.43 10.59 40.48
C LEU A 83 17.57 9.44 41.48
N ASP A 84 17.34 9.74 42.75
CA ASP A 84 17.06 8.78 43.82
C ASP A 84 15.90 9.35 44.65
N CYS A 85 14.69 9.20 44.12
CA CYS A 85 13.48 9.73 44.75
C CYS A 85 12.80 8.64 45.57
N LYS A 86 12.33 8.98 46.77
CA LYS A 86 11.62 8.06 47.67
C LYS A 86 10.38 8.72 48.24
N TRP A 87 9.25 8.05 48.12
CA TRP A 87 7.95 8.52 48.57
C TRP A 87 7.25 7.45 49.38
N GLN A 88 6.60 7.86 50.47
CA GLN A 88 5.77 6.99 51.28
C GLN A 88 4.31 7.37 51.11
N ILE A 89 3.51 6.51 50.50
CA ILE A 89 2.09 6.76 50.25
C ILE A 89 1.28 6.11 51.37
N LYS A 90 0.47 6.91 52.07
CA LYS A 90 -0.38 6.47 53.19
C LYS A 90 -1.83 6.86 52.97
N ALA A 91 -2.76 5.96 53.23
CA ALA A 91 -4.18 6.28 53.21
C ALA A 91 -4.54 7.27 54.33
N ILE A 92 -5.34 8.31 54.05
CA ILE A 92 -5.79 9.25 55.08
C ILE A 92 -6.81 8.57 55.98
N SER A 93 -7.75 7.85 55.38
CA SER A 93 -8.78 7.14 56.11
C SER A 93 -8.18 6.00 56.95
N PRO A 94 -8.40 5.98 58.28
CA PRO A 94 -7.92 4.89 59.14
C PRO A 94 -8.66 3.57 58.88
N LEU A 95 -9.74 3.61 58.10
CA LEU A 95 -10.51 2.44 57.68
C LEU A 95 -10.02 1.84 56.36
N SER A 96 -9.16 2.55 55.61
CA SER A 96 -8.60 2.04 54.38
C SER A 96 -7.67 0.86 54.67
N ARG A 97 -7.83 -0.21 53.89
CA ARG A 97 -7.08 -1.45 54.04
C ARG A 97 -6.30 -1.81 52.77
N THR A 98 -6.66 -1.22 51.64
CA THR A 98 -6.04 -1.47 50.34
C THR A 98 -5.67 -0.16 49.64
N ILE A 99 -4.61 -0.22 48.84
CA ILE A 99 -4.21 0.84 47.91
C ILE A 99 -4.18 0.24 46.50
N LEU A 100 -4.91 0.89 45.59
CA LEU A 100 -5.00 0.55 44.18
C LEU A 100 -4.16 1.55 43.38
N ILE A 101 -3.26 1.05 42.54
CA ILE A 101 -2.45 1.86 41.64
C ILE A 101 -2.84 1.52 40.21
N LYS A 102 -3.23 2.52 39.42
CA LYS A 102 -3.49 2.44 37.98
C LYS A 102 -2.31 3.07 37.24
N ILE A 103 -1.73 2.33 36.30
CA ILE A 103 -0.62 2.81 35.47
C ILE A 103 -1.21 3.36 34.17
N LEU A 104 -1.23 4.68 34.05
CA LEU A 104 -1.83 5.37 32.91
C LEU A 104 -0.82 5.55 31.76
N ASP A 105 0.43 5.86 32.10
CA ASP A 105 1.56 5.96 31.17
C ASP A 105 2.87 5.60 31.87
N PHE A 106 3.78 4.93 31.17
CA PHE A 106 5.05 4.47 31.72
C PHE A 106 6.11 4.24 30.65
N ARG A 107 7.22 4.97 30.73
CA ARG A 107 8.36 4.88 29.82
C ARG A 107 9.67 5.33 30.49
N THR A 108 10.54 4.38 30.83
CA THR A 108 11.88 4.63 31.39
C THR A 108 13.00 3.97 30.56
N GLU A 109 14.27 4.22 30.86
CA GLU A 109 15.37 3.49 30.23
C GLU A 109 15.32 2.01 30.66
N ARG A 110 15.19 1.10 29.69
CA ARG A 110 15.09 -0.33 29.93
C ARG A 110 16.32 -0.84 30.70
N SER A 111 16.08 -1.56 31.80
CA SER A 111 17.09 -2.21 32.64
C SER A 111 18.06 -1.29 33.40
N TYR A 112 17.95 0.03 33.26
CA TYR A 112 18.86 0.98 33.92
C TYR A 112 18.14 2.01 34.79
N ASP A 113 16.91 2.37 34.44
CA ASP A 113 16.08 3.29 35.21
C ASP A 113 14.78 2.59 35.61
N PHE A 114 14.48 2.60 36.91
CA PHE A 114 13.44 1.77 37.50
C PHE A 114 12.49 2.57 38.40
N LEU A 115 11.24 2.15 38.41
CA LEU A 115 10.25 2.48 39.43
C LEU A 115 10.00 1.24 40.28
N ASP A 116 10.32 1.33 41.55
CA ASP A 116 10.11 0.31 42.56
C ASP A 116 8.88 0.67 43.39
N LEU A 117 7.93 -0.27 43.49
CA LEU A 117 6.71 -0.18 44.29
C LEU A 117 6.69 -1.32 45.30
N GLU A 118 6.77 -0.98 46.60
CA GLU A 118 6.88 -1.96 47.68
C GLU A 118 5.71 -1.83 48.67
N GLY A 119 5.01 -2.93 48.91
CA GLY A 119 3.86 -2.96 49.83
C GLY A 119 3.38 -4.38 50.06
N ARG A 120 2.45 -4.58 51.00
CA ARG A 120 1.91 -5.93 51.24
C ARG A 120 0.90 -6.27 50.15
N THR A 121 0.99 -7.47 49.59
CA THR A 121 0.04 -7.97 48.59
C THR A 121 -0.63 -9.24 49.09
N PHE A 122 -1.19 -10.04 48.18
CA PHE A 122 -1.80 -11.34 48.48
C PHE A 122 -0.75 -12.44 48.74
N LEU A 123 0.52 -12.19 48.42
CA LEU A 123 1.63 -13.12 48.62
C LEU A 123 2.30 -12.94 49.99
N LYS A 124 1.84 -13.70 51.00
CA LYS A 124 2.45 -13.86 52.35
C LYS A 124 2.52 -12.57 53.21
N ASP A 125 2.97 -12.72 54.47
CA ASP A 125 3.03 -11.65 55.50
C ASP A 125 4.14 -10.59 55.31
N ALA A 126 4.89 -10.63 54.21
CA ALA A 126 6.01 -9.71 53.93
C ALA A 126 5.65 -8.72 52.80
N PRO A 127 6.24 -7.51 52.77
CA PRO A 127 6.12 -6.62 51.63
C PRO A 127 6.67 -7.27 50.35
N HIS A 128 5.94 -7.12 49.25
CA HIS A 128 6.34 -7.52 47.90
C HIS A 128 6.81 -6.31 47.11
N LEU A 129 7.86 -6.48 46.30
CA LEU A 129 8.48 -5.43 45.50
C LEU A 129 8.17 -5.65 44.01
N PHE A 130 7.49 -4.70 43.40
CA PHE A 130 7.30 -4.63 41.95
C PHE A 130 8.30 -3.63 41.36
N ARG A 131 9.20 -4.11 40.49
CA ARG A 131 10.17 -3.30 39.77
C ARG A 131 9.74 -3.12 38.32
N LEU A 132 9.44 -1.90 37.93
CA LEU A 132 9.00 -1.54 36.57
C LEU A 132 10.11 -0.77 35.84
N HIS A 133 10.33 -1.09 34.57
CA HIS A 133 11.28 -0.35 33.71
C HIS A 133 10.89 -0.46 32.23
N GLY A 134 11.41 0.43 31.38
CA GLY A 134 11.13 0.41 29.94
C GLY A 134 9.69 0.82 29.64
N GLU A 135 9.05 0.16 28.68
CA GLU A 135 7.60 0.24 28.43
C GLU A 135 6.97 -1.03 29.04
N THR A 136 6.20 -0.89 30.12
CA THR A 136 5.62 -2.03 30.88
C THR A 136 4.21 -2.38 30.42
N MET A 137 3.85 -3.66 30.48
CA MET A 137 2.49 -4.14 30.24
C MET A 137 1.62 -4.21 31.50
N VAL A 138 2.18 -3.93 32.67
CA VAL A 138 1.43 -3.79 33.92
C VAL A 138 0.53 -2.56 33.83
N ARG A 139 -0.77 -2.73 34.06
CA ARG A 139 -1.81 -1.68 34.00
C ARG A 139 -2.39 -1.34 35.37
N GLY A 140 -2.26 -2.22 36.34
CA GLY A 140 -2.64 -1.92 37.71
C GLY A 140 -1.94 -2.81 38.73
N ILE A 141 -1.84 -2.33 39.97
CA ILE A 141 -1.28 -3.07 41.10
C ILE A 141 -2.18 -2.85 42.32
N ILE A 142 -2.46 -3.93 43.03
CA ILE A 142 -3.33 -3.98 44.21
C ILE A 142 -2.45 -4.33 45.42
N PHE A 143 -2.35 -3.39 46.35
CA PHE A 143 -1.72 -3.61 47.65
C PHE A 143 -2.79 -3.80 48.72
N ASN A 144 -2.63 -4.84 49.54
CA ASN A 144 -3.43 -5.10 50.73
C ASN A 144 -2.78 -4.48 51.97
N SER A 145 -2.39 -3.22 51.84
CA SER A 145 -1.91 -2.36 52.92
C SER A 145 -2.47 -0.95 52.75
N SER A 146 -2.58 -0.23 53.87
CA SER A 146 -2.88 1.20 53.90
C SER A 146 -1.65 2.08 53.64
N GLU A 147 -0.51 1.47 53.33
CA GLU A 147 0.77 2.13 53.10
C GLU A 147 1.59 1.40 52.04
N VAL A 148 2.18 2.16 51.11
CA VAL A 148 3.03 1.68 50.00
C VAL A 148 4.25 2.60 49.87
N ALA A 149 5.44 2.02 49.74
CA ALA A 149 6.67 2.74 49.42
C ALA A 149 6.87 2.79 47.90
N VAL A 150 7.24 3.95 47.39
CA VAL A 150 7.49 4.19 45.96
C VAL A 150 8.87 4.81 45.82
N SER A 151 9.73 4.24 44.97
CA SER A 151 11.04 4.82 44.70
C SER A 151 11.39 4.81 43.22
N MET A 152 11.89 5.93 42.71
CA MET A 152 12.38 6.06 41.34
C MET A 152 13.88 6.28 41.36
N THR A 153 14.61 5.47 40.58
CA THR A 153 16.05 5.63 40.40
C THR A 153 16.36 5.81 38.92
N SER A 154 17.15 6.83 38.58
CA SER A 154 17.67 7.03 37.23
C SER A 154 19.18 7.15 37.22
N ASN A 155 19.80 6.77 36.10
CA ASN A 155 21.24 6.88 35.91
C ASN A 155 21.62 8.21 35.21
N GLY A 156 22.90 8.37 34.85
CA GLY A 156 23.42 9.52 34.11
C GLY A 156 23.19 9.50 32.59
N ARG A 157 22.40 8.55 32.06
CA ARG A 157 22.25 8.23 30.63
C ARG A 157 20.88 8.66 30.08
N LEU A 158 20.20 7.82 29.30
CA LEU A 158 19.07 8.19 28.43
C LEU A 158 17.82 8.51 29.24
N GLN A 159 17.16 9.65 28.98
CA GLN A 159 15.89 10.02 29.61
C GLN A 159 14.68 9.77 28.70
N PHE A 160 13.54 9.45 29.31
CA PHE A 160 12.25 9.25 28.65
C PHE A 160 11.15 9.99 29.42
N SER A 161 9.88 9.90 29.01
CA SER A 161 8.77 10.64 29.64
C SER A 161 8.52 10.27 31.10
N GLY A 162 8.97 9.10 31.58
CA GLY A 162 8.80 8.68 32.96
C GLY A 162 7.44 8.00 33.18
N PHE A 163 6.71 8.35 34.22
CA PHE A 163 5.45 7.66 34.55
C PHE A 163 4.33 8.61 34.97
N PHE A 164 3.10 8.14 34.78
CA PHE A 164 1.86 8.77 35.21
C PHE A 164 0.93 7.71 35.82
N LEU A 165 0.68 7.83 37.12
CA LEU A 165 -0.08 6.88 37.92
C LEU A 165 -1.31 7.56 38.53
N ALA A 166 -2.40 6.82 38.66
CA ALA A 166 -3.54 7.21 39.48
C ALA A 166 -3.67 6.24 40.65
N LEU A 167 -3.72 6.78 41.87
CA LEU A 167 -3.83 6.00 43.09
C LEU A 167 -5.15 6.24 43.80
N GLU A 168 -5.67 5.19 44.44
CA GLU A 168 -6.95 5.20 45.14
C GLU A 168 -6.90 4.26 46.34
N SER A 169 -7.30 4.72 47.52
CA SER A 169 -7.42 3.88 48.72
C SER A 169 -8.83 3.32 48.83
N SER A 170 -8.97 2.09 49.35
CA SER A 170 -10.26 1.47 49.58
C SER A 170 -10.35 0.82 50.97
N THR A 171 -11.56 0.82 51.53
CA THR A 171 -11.88 0.12 52.78
C THR A 171 -12.14 -1.38 52.57
N THR A 172 -12.30 -1.81 51.31
CA THR A 172 -12.50 -3.21 50.97
C THR A 172 -11.19 -3.98 51.10
N MET A 173 -11.20 -5.04 51.91
CA MET A 173 -10.18 -6.08 51.81
C MET A 173 -10.60 -7.07 50.73
N PHE A 174 -9.66 -7.41 49.86
CA PHE A 174 -9.86 -8.44 48.84
C PHE A 174 -9.27 -9.75 49.38
N ASP A 175 -10.06 -10.83 49.32
CA ASP A 175 -9.61 -12.17 49.72
C ASP A 175 -8.83 -12.88 48.60
N GLN A 176 -8.98 -12.40 47.36
CA GLN A 176 -8.23 -12.81 46.17
C GLN A 176 -7.99 -11.57 45.29
N PRO A 177 -6.85 -11.52 44.56
CA PRO A 177 -6.68 -10.49 43.55
C PRO A 177 -7.77 -10.65 42.48
N SER A 178 -8.31 -9.52 42.02
CA SER A 178 -9.25 -9.49 40.91
C SER A 178 -9.05 -8.22 40.10
N CYS A 179 -8.40 -8.35 38.95
CA CYS A 179 -8.15 -7.22 38.04
C CYS A 179 -9.42 -6.58 37.45
N GLY A 180 -10.59 -7.23 37.62
CA GLY A 180 -11.89 -6.68 37.25
C GLY A 180 -12.23 -5.35 37.94
N ILE A 181 -11.58 -5.03 39.06
CA ILE A 181 -11.71 -3.72 39.72
C ILE A 181 -11.16 -2.56 38.88
N PHE A 182 -10.15 -2.83 38.07
CA PHE A 182 -9.60 -1.86 37.12
C PHE A 182 -10.33 -1.95 35.79
N ASN A 183 -10.39 -3.17 35.24
CA ASN A 183 -11.04 -3.49 33.98
C ASN A 183 -11.16 -5.02 33.85
N SER A 184 -12.34 -5.53 33.49
CA SER A 184 -12.60 -6.97 33.36
C SER A 184 -11.79 -7.68 32.26
N SER A 185 -11.12 -6.95 31.38
CA SER A 185 -10.24 -7.53 30.36
C SER A 185 -8.81 -7.82 30.85
N LEU A 186 -8.36 -7.19 31.94
CA LEU A 186 -6.99 -7.36 32.43
C LEU A 186 -6.76 -8.76 32.99
N PHE A 187 -5.55 -9.27 32.79
CA PHE A 187 -5.14 -10.57 33.30
C PHE A 187 -4.63 -10.43 34.74
N ASP A 188 -4.99 -11.40 35.58
CA ASP A 188 -4.63 -11.45 36.99
C ASP A 188 -3.37 -12.29 37.18
N CYS A 189 -2.29 -11.66 37.66
CA CYS A 189 -1.01 -12.31 37.92
C CYS A 189 -0.96 -13.01 39.29
N GLU A 190 -2.08 -13.04 40.03
CA GLU A 190 -2.25 -13.63 41.36
C GLU A 190 -1.34 -13.05 42.48
N ASP A 191 -0.40 -12.18 42.12
CA ASP A 191 0.51 -11.46 43.02
C ASP A 191 0.00 -10.07 43.42
N GLY A 192 -1.13 -9.65 42.85
CA GLY A 192 -1.73 -8.33 42.99
C GLY A 192 -1.46 -7.40 41.80
N SER A 193 -0.60 -7.77 40.85
CA SER A 193 -0.42 -7.05 39.59
C SER A 193 -1.42 -7.51 38.52
N CYS A 194 -1.76 -6.57 37.65
CA CYS A 194 -2.71 -6.73 36.57
C CYS A 194 -2.05 -6.31 35.27
N VAL A 195 -1.88 -7.25 34.35
CA VAL A 195 -1.25 -7.01 33.04
C VAL A 195 -2.31 -6.92 31.95
N SER A 196 -1.93 -6.27 30.84
CA SER A 196 -2.83 -6.15 29.70
C SER A 196 -3.06 -7.51 29.01
N PRO A 197 -4.18 -7.71 28.28
CA PRO A 197 -4.42 -8.97 27.56
C PRO A 197 -3.29 -9.36 26.62
N GLU A 198 -2.57 -8.38 26.08
CA GLU A 198 -1.46 -8.56 25.15
C GLU A 198 -0.19 -9.15 25.81
N ALA A 199 -0.09 -9.09 27.14
CA ALA A 199 1.03 -9.65 27.92
C ALA A 199 0.93 -11.17 28.13
N ARG A 200 -0.20 -11.79 27.78
CA ARG A 200 -0.40 -13.23 27.99
C ARG A 200 0.27 -14.03 26.87
N CYS A 201 1.13 -14.96 27.23
CA CYS A 201 1.82 -15.85 26.30
C CYS A 201 2.62 -15.09 25.21
N ASP A 202 3.21 -13.95 25.57
CA ASP A 202 4.00 -13.07 24.69
C ASP A 202 5.51 -13.42 24.69
N GLY A 203 5.93 -14.32 25.58
CA GLY A 203 7.30 -14.77 25.75
C GLY A 203 8.16 -13.88 26.66
N GLN A 204 7.55 -12.88 27.32
CA GLN A 204 8.13 -12.09 28.39
C GLN A 204 7.42 -12.40 29.71
N GLU A 205 8.15 -12.37 30.82
CA GLU A 205 7.56 -12.51 32.15
C GLU A 205 7.13 -11.11 32.63
N ASP A 206 5.90 -10.70 32.32
CA ASP A 206 5.33 -9.43 32.78
C ASP A 206 4.69 -9.58 34.18
N CYS A 207 4.23 -10.77 34.55
CA CYS A 207 3.87 -11.11 35.93
C CYS A 207 5.13 -11.46 36.76
N SER A 208 5.16 -11.14 38.07
CA SER A 208 6.34 -11.41 38.93
C SER A 208 6.72 -12.89 39.03
N SER A 209 5.77 -13.79 38.74
CA SER A 209 5.90 -15.24 38.78
C SER A 209 5.90 -15.89 37.39
N GLY A 210 5.82 -15.08 36.31
CA GLY A 210 5.71 -15.54 34.92
C GLY A 210 4.43 -16.34 34.64
N GLN A 211 3.35 -16.12 35.40
CA GLN A 211 2.08 -16.83 35.25
C GLN A 211 1.34 -16.52 33.94
N ASP A 212 1.54 -15.33 33.41
CA ASP A 212 1.12 -14.90 32.08
C ASP A 212 1.65 -15.82 30.96
N GLU A 213 2.75 -16.52 31.20
CA GLU A 213 3.38 -17.47 30.28
C GLU A 213 3.09 -18.95 30.61
N GLN A 214 2.32 -19.22 31.67
CA GLN A 214 1.98 -20.58 32.10
C GLN A 214 0.67 -21.04 31.47
N ASP A 215 0.55 -22.36 31.23
CA ASP A 215 -0.67 -23.00 30.71
C ASP A 215 -1.22 -22.39 29.38
N CYS A 216 -0.34 -21.98 28.47
CA CYS A 216 -0.66 -21.57 27.10
C CYS A 216 -1.17 -22.72 26.19
N GLY A 217 -1.91 -23.69 26.75
CA GLY A 217 -2.39 -24.92 26.10
C GLY A 217 -3.31 -24.69 24.89
N SER A 218 -3.40 -25.72 24.03
CA SER A 218 -4.06 -25.71 22.72
C SER A 218 -5.60 -25.54 22.74
N LEU A 219 -6.08 -24.34 23.02
CA LEU A 219 -7.44 -23.89 22.73
C LEU A 219 -7.41 -22.59 21.91
N ASP A 220 -8.37 -22.50 20.98
CA ASP A 220 -8.47 -21.53 19.90
C ASP A 220 -8.43 -20.03 20.30
N VAL A 221 -7.88 -19.25 19.36
CA VAL A 221 -7.99 -17.77 19.22
C VAL A 221 -7.12 -16.92 20.15
N ALA A 222 -5.82 -17.23 20.25
CA ALA A 222 -4.84 -16.16 20.48
C ALA A 222 -4.47 -15.56 19.12
N CYS A 223 -4.68 -14.24 18.95
CA CYS A 223 -4.09 -13.54 17.82
C CYS A 223 -2.57 -13.72 17.89
N PRO A 224 -1.90 -14.20 16.84
CA PRO A 224 -0.45 -14.39 16.91
C PRO A 224 0.24 -13.07 17.22
N TYR A 225 1.29 -13.06 18.08
CA TYR A 225 2.07 -11.86 18.45
C TYR A 225 2.51 -10.98 17.27
N ALA A 226 2.76 -11.60 16.10
CA ALA A 226 3.08 -10.89 14.87
C ALA A 226 1.87 -10.21 14.20
N CYS A 227 0.67 -10.26 14.79
CA CYS A 227 -0.60 -9.84 14.23
C CYS A 227 -1.49 -9.14 15.26
N SER A 228 -2.31 -8.21 14.79
CA SER A 228 -3.40 -7.58 15.51
C SER A 228 -4.71 -8.05 14.93
N CYS A 229 -5.57 -8.61 15.78
CA CYS A 229 -6.85 -9.18 15.35
C CYS A 229 -8.00 -8.35 15.91
N ASN A 230 -8.91 -7.88 15.05
CA ASN A 230 -10.13 -7.20 15.46
C ASN A 230 -11.35 -7.75 14.71
N ILE A 231 -12.54 -7.31 15.10
CA ILE A 231 -13.81 -7.76 14.51
C ILE A 231 -13.98 -7.40 13.02
N HIS A 232 -13.18 -6.47 12.50
CA HIS A 232 -13.25 -5.95 11.13
C HIS A 232 -12.16 -6.53 10.20
N GLY A 233 -11.18 -7.25 10.74
CA GLY A 233 -10.09 -7.83 9.99
C GLY A 233 -8.81 -8.03 10.80
N PHE A 234 -7.85 -8.73 10.19
CA PHE A 234 -6.58 -9.09 10.81
C PHE A 234 -5.43 -8.37 10.11
N VAL A 235 -4.48 -7.85 10.89
CA VAL A 235 -3.31 -7.13 10.37
C VAL A 235 -2.04 -7.71 10.98
N CYS A 236 -1.18 -8.33 10.15
CA CYS A 236 0.10 -8.86 10.57
C CYS A 236 1.26 -7.92 10.21
N PHE A 237 2.22 -7.78 11.12
CA PHE A 237 3.35 -6.83 11.08
C PHE A 237 4.69 -7.56 10.88
N LYS A 238 5.69 -7.40 11.75
CA LYS A 238 6.98 -8.09 11.58
C LYS A 238 6.92 -9.49 12.18
N GLY A 239 7.50 -10.46 11.48
CA GLY A 239 7.78 -11.80 12.02
C GLY A 239 6.68 -12.84 11.81
N TRP A 240 5.62 -12.53 11.06
CA TRP A 240 4.65 -13.56 10.66
C TRP A 240 5.22 -14.44 9.55
N ASN A 241 4.81 -15.70 9.54
CA ASN A 241 5.14 -16.68 8.51
C ASN A 241 3.90 -17.52 8.14
N HIS A 242 4.05 -18.50 7.26
CA HIS A 242 2.94 -19.37 6.83
C HIS A 242 2.26 -20.12 8.00
N LEU A 243 2.99 -20.47 9.08
CA LEU A 243 2.42 -21.09 10.27
C LEU A 243 1.57 -20.09 11.06
N THR A 244 2.02 -18.83 11.15
CA THR A 244 1.26 -17.73 11.75
C THR A 244 -0.07 -17.54 11.02
N ILE A 245 -0.05 -17.52 9.68
CA ILE A 245 -1.26 -17.37 8.85
C ILE A 245 -2.22 -18.54 9.05
N ARG A 246 -1.71 -19.77 9.14
CA ARG A 246 -2.53 -20.97 9.38
C ARG A 246 -3.29 -20.91 10.71
N ARG A 247 -2.71 -20.28 11.74
CA ARG A 247 -3.28 -20.12 13.09
C ARG A 247 -4.25 -18.96 13.22
N LEU A 248 -4.35 -18.08 12.22
CA LEU A 248 -5.31 -16.97 12.27
C LEU A 248 -6.76 -17.52 12.23
N PRO A 249 -7.70 -16.83 12.89
CA PRO A 249 -9.10 -17.22 12.84
C PRO A 249 -9.62 -17.26 11.40
N LYS A 250 -10.42 -18.26 11.06
CA LYS A 250 -10.89 -18.47 9.68
C LYS A 250 -12.12 -17.63 9.31
N THR A 251 -12.68 -16.91 10.26
CA THR A 251 -13.81 -15.96 10.11
C THR A 251 -13.39 -14.57 9.58
N ALA A 252 -12.11 -14.42 9.18
CA ALA A 252 -11.58 -13.16 8.70
C ALA A 252 -12.29 -12.69 7.42
N HIS A 253 -12.86 -11.50 7.44
CA HIS A 253 -13.37 -10.85 6.21
C HIS A 253 -12.27 -10.06 5.48
N SER A 254 -11.27 -9.56 6.21
CA SER A 254 -10.11 -8.87 5.66
C SER A 254 -8.82 -9.29 6.37
N LEU A 255 -7.75 -9.50 5.59
CA LEU A 255 -6.41 -9.85 6.06
C LEU A 255 -5.38 -8.92 5.41
N THR A 256 -4.54 -8.30 6.22
CA THR A 256 -3.43 -7.46 5.77
C THR A 256 -2.12 -8.01 6.32
N LEU A 257 -1.16 -8.27 5.45
CA LEU A 257 0.14 -8.84 5.76
C LEU A 257 1.21 -7.80 5.40
N LYS A 258 1.96 -7.32 6.39
CA LYS A 258 2.94 -6.22 6.20
C LYS A 258 4.36 -6.61 6.58
N ASN A 259 5.37 -5.91 6.09
CA ASN A 259 6.71 -5.82 6.68
C ASN A 259 7.37 -7.16 7.07
N SER A 260 7.32 -8.17 6.20
CA SER A 260 7.99 -9.46 6.45
C SER A 260 8.61 -10.04 5.18
N ASN A 261 9.60 -10.90 5.35
CA ASN A 261 10.18 -11.69 4.25
C ASN A 261 9.44 -13.03 4.19
N LEU A 262 8.27 -13.02 3.55
CA LEU A 262 7.51 -14.24 3.28
C LEU A 262 8.06 -14.85 1.99
N SER A 263 9.24 -15.46 2.07
CA SER A 263 9.76 -16.24 0.95
C SER A 263 8.77 -17.36 0.64
N ASP A 264 7.92 -17.12 -0.37
CA ASP A 264 7.01 -18.03 -1.02
C ASP A 264 5.94 -18.67 -0.10
N PRO A 265 4.66 -18.25 -0.16
CA PRO A 265 3.60 -18.89 0.62
C PRO A 265 3.41 -20.34 0.12
N PRO A 266 3.70 -21.37 0.94
CA PRO A 266 3.50 -22.75 0.53
C PRO A 266 2.03 -23.03 0.16
N PRO A 267 1.76 -24.02 -0.71
CA PRO A 267 0.40 -24.43 -1.05
C PRO A 267 -0.44 -24.67 0.22
N GLY A 268 -1.68 -24.17 0.24
CA GLY A 268 -2.54 -24.25 1.42
C GLY A 268 -2.14 -23.30 2.55
N THR A 269 -1.43 -22.20 2.27
CA THR A 269 -1.22 -21.13 3.27
C THR A 269 -2.55 -20.47 3.65
N PHE A 270 -3.44 -20.28 2.67
CA PHE A 270 -4.75 -19.65 2.84
C PHE A 270 -5.90 -20.66 2.85
N GLU A 271 -5.62 -21.90 3.23
CA GLU A 271 -6.65 -22.93 3.39
C GLU A 271 -7.66 -22.51 4.47
N ASP A 272 -8.92 -22.83 4.21
CA ASP A 272 -10.10 -22.57 5.06
C ASP A 272 -10.53 -21.11 5.24
N PHE A 273 -9.97 -20.15 4.50
CA PHE A 273 -10.40 -18.74 4.53
C PHE A 273 -11.60 -18.48 3.59
N TRP A 274 -12.72 -19.16 3.83
CA TRP A 274 -13.87 -19.13 2.91
C TRP A 274 -14.61 -17.79 2.88
N GLU A 275 -14.54 -16.98 3.93
CA GLU A 275 -15.21 -15.68 4.04
C GLU A 275 -14.29 -14.50 3.67
N LEU A 276 -13.00 -14.75 3.41
CA LEU A 276 -12.03 -13.69 3.19
C LEU A 276 -12.31 -12.98 1.86
N SER A 277 -12.78 -11.74 1.97
CA SER A 277 -13.14 -10.89 0.81
C SER A 277 -12.01 -9.97 0.38
N VAL A 278 -11.13 -9.57 1.30
CA VAL A 278 -10.05 -8.61 1.03
C VAL A 278 -8.71 -9.09 1.59
N LEU A 279 -7.72 -9.28 0.72
CA LEU A 279 -6.35 -9.64 1.09
C LEU A 279 -5.37 -8.52 0.66
N ARG A 280 -4.47 -8.13 1.55
CA ARG A 280 -3.46 -7.10 1.26
C ARG A 280 -2.06 -7.56 1.65
N PHE A 281 -1.10 -7.41 0.74
CA PHE A 281 0.33 -7.54 1.02
C PHE A 281 0.98 -6.17 0.89
N MET A 282 1.68 -5.70 1.92
CA MET A 282 2.31 -4.37 1.93
C MET A 282 3.76 -4.49 2.41
N ASN A 283 4.74 -4.11 1.60
CA ASN A 283 6.14 -4.22 1.99
C ASN A 283 6.53 -5.66 2.38
N VAL A 284 6.20 -6.62 1.50
CA VAL A 284 6.50 -8.05 1.66
C VAL A 284 7.40 -8.51 0.52
N ASP A 285 8.45 -9.25 0.84
CA ASP A 285 9.17 -10.02 -0.18
C ASP A 285 8.48 -11.37 -0.34
N LEU A 286 7.77 -11.56 -1.45
CA LEU A 286 6.97 -12.75 -1.71
C LEU A 286 7.78 -13.88 -2.36
N GLY A 287 9.01 -13.63 -2.79
CA GLY A 287 9.75 -14.60 -3.59
C GLY A 287 9.01 -14.88 -4.91
N SER A 288 8.36 -16.03 -5.07
CA SER A 288 7.51 -16.31 -6.24
C SER A 288 6.07 -16.59 -5.82
N ILE A 289 5.11 -16.12 -6.62
CA ILE A 289 3.72 -16.56 -6.48
C ILE A 289 3.58 -17.88 -7.23
N LYS A 290 3.63 -18.98 -6.49
CA LYS A 290 3.49 -20.35 -7.00
C LYS A 290 2.10 -20.64 -7.58
N SER A 291 2.02 -21.72 -8.36
CA SER A 291 0.74 -22.31 -8.79
C SER A 291 -0.20 -22.50 -7.59
N ASP A 292 -1.47 -22.13 -7.75
CA ASP A 292 -2.52 -22.32 -6.74
C ASP A 292 -2.21 -21.65 -5.38
N ALA A 293 -1.35 -20.62 -5.34
CA ALA A 293 -0.97 -19.92 -4.10
C ALA A 293 -2.17 -19.32 -3.35
N PHE A 294 -3.24 -19.00 -4.08
CA PHE A 294 -4.50 -18.46 -3.55
C PHE A 294 -5.63 -19.51 -3.49
N SER A 295 -5.27 -20.80 -3.48
CA SER A 295 -6.22 -21.87 -3.17
C SER A 295 -6.79 -21.70 -1.75
N GLY A 296 -8.07 -22.02 -1.58
CA GLY A 296 -8.79 -21.84 -0.31
C GLY A 296 -9.46 -20.47 -0.13
N LEU A 297 -9.40 -19.59 -1.14
CA LEU A 297 -9.97 -18.23 -1.11
C LEU A 297 -11.16 -18.03 -2.08
N PRO A 298 -12.26 -18.81 -1.95
CA PRO A 298 -13.38 -18.77 -2.89
C PRO A 298 -14.14 -17.43 -2.89
N SER A 299 -14.15 -16.70 -1.78
CA SER A 299 -14.87 -15.41 -1.65
C SER A 299 -13.99 -14.18 -1.86
N LEU A 300 -12.72 -14.38 -2.24
CA LEU A 300 -11.79 -13.27 -2.40
C LEU A 300 -12.24 -12.38 -3.55
N PHE A 301 -12.46 -11.11 -3.23
CA PHE A 301 -13.02 -10.12 -4.14
C PHE A 301 -11.98 -9.06 -4.51
N ASN A 302 -11.18 -8.62 -3.53
CA ASN A 302 -10.11 -7.64 -3.72
C ASN A 302 -8.76 -8.17 -3.23
N LEU A 303 -7.75 -8.09 -4.08
CA LEU A 303 -6.36 -8.41 -3.74
C LEU A 303 -5.48 -7.19 -4.03
N TYR A 304 -4.77 -6.73 -3.00
CA TYR A 304 -3.83 -5.61 -3.08
C TYR A 304 -2.42 -6.10 -2.77
N ILE A 305 -1.46 -5.80 -3.64
CA ILE A 305 -0.04 -6.07 -3.44
C ILE A 305 0.69 -4.74 -3.66
N GLY A 306 1.23 -4.17 -2.59
CA GLY A 306 1.86 -2.86 -2.59
C GLY A 306 3.29 -2.91 -2.04
N ASP A 307 4.18 -2.12 -2.62
CA ASP A 307 5.55 -1.90 -2.12
C ASP A 307 6.34 -3.21 -1.90
N SER A 308 6.08 -4.24 -2.71
CA SER A 308 6.52 -5.62 -2.49
C SER A 308 7.45 -6.11 -3.60
N SER A 309 8.25 -7.15 -3.36
CA SER A 309 9.07 -7.80 -4.39
C SER A 309 8.54 -9.18 -4.75
N ILE A 310 8.47 -9.47 -6.04
CA ILE A 310 8.11 -10.76 -6.61
C ILE A 310 9.17 -11.13 -7.66
N HIS A 311 9.89 -12.21 -7.49
CA HIS A 311 10.74 -12.77 -8.52
C HIS A 311 9.90 -13.28 -9.71
N SER A 312 8.90 -14.13 -9.50
CA SER A 312 8.07 -14.61 -10.61
C SER A 312 6.64 -14.94 -10.22
N ILE A 313 5.71 -14.73 -11.15
CA ILE A 313 4.35 -15.26 -11.08
C ILE A 313 4.32 -16.52 -11.95
N GLU A 314 4.06 -17.66 -11.33
CA GLU A 314 4.02 -18.95 -12.02
C GLU A 314 2.71 -19.14 -12.80
N SER A 315 2.61 -20.23 -13.57
CA SER A 315 1.38 -20.58 -14.27
C SER A 315 0.29 -20.95 -13.27
N GLU A 316 -0.95 -20.55 -13.53
CA GLU A 316 -2.11 -20.85 -12.65
C GLU A 316 -1.95 -20.33 -11.21
N ALA A 317 -1.15 -19.27 -11.00
CA ALA A 317 -0.86 -18.73 -9.68
C ALA A 317 -2.10 -18.28 -8.90
N PHE A 318 -3.12 -17.78 -9.60
CA PHE A 318 -4.37 -17.28 -9.01
C PHE A 318 -5.54 -18.28 -9.09
N LYS A 319 -5.27 -19.53 -9.45
CA LYS A 319 -6.27 -20.57 -9.49
C LYS A 319 -6.82 -20.84 -8.08
N GLY A 320 -8.14 -20.77 -7.94
CA GLY A 320 -8.84 -20.80 -6.65
C GLY A 320 -9.48 -19.47 -6.24
N ALA A 321 -8.98 -18.33 -6.75
CA ALA A 321 -9.56 -17.00 -6.51
C ALA A 321 -10.54 -16.58 -7.62
N ALA A 322 -11.46 -17.47 -8.00
CA ALA A 322 -12.32 -17.29 -9.19
C ALA A 322 -13.29 -16.08 -9.11
N ASN A 323 -13.60 -15.61 -7.90
CA ASN A 323 -14.48 -14.47 -7.66
C ASN A 323 -13.74 -13.13 -7.56
N LEU A 324 -12.42 -13.12 -7.77
CA LEU A 324 -11.61 -11.90 -7.71
C LEU A 324 -12.04 -10.92 -8.80
N GLN A 325 -12.41 -9.71 -8.41
CA GLN A 325 -12.82 -8.64 -9.34
C GLN A 325 -11.76 -7.54 -9.46
N ILE A 326 -11.03 -7.27 -8.37
CA ILE A 326 -10.03 -6.22 -8.32
C ILE A 326 -8.68 -6.80 -7.89
N LEU A 327 -7.69 -6.65 -8.76
CA LEU A 327 -6.30 -6.98 -8.48
C LEU A 327 -5.43 -5.74 -8.71
N VAL A 328 -4.86 -5.23 -7.63
CA VAL A 328 -3.97 -4.06 -7.67
C VAL A 328 -2.57 -4.49 -7.26
N MET A 329 -1.62 -4.33 -8.17
CA MET A 329 -0.18 -4.53 -7.97
C MET A 329 0.53 -3.20 -8.21
N ALA A 330 0.73 -2.42 -7.15
CA ALA A 330 1.31 -1.09 -7.23
C ALA A 330 2.71 -1.06 -6.61
N HIS A 331 3.69 -0.48 -7.31
CA HIS A 331 5.08 -0.39 -6.84
C HIS A 331 5.69 -1.75 -6.50
N VAL A 332 5.50 -2.73 -7.40
CA VAL A 332 6.03 -4.10 -7.24
C VAL A 332 7.16 -4.35 -8.26
N SER A 333 8.26 -4.98 -7.85
CA SER A 333 9.24 -5.50 -8.81
C SER A 333 8.89 -6.94 -9.17
N ILE A 334 8.65 -7.25 -10.46
CA ILE A 334 8.33 -8.59 -10.97
C ILE A 334 9.37 -9.02 -11.99
N HIS A 335 10.25 -10.01 -11.75
CA HIS A 335 11.19 -10.41 -12.80
C HIS A 335 10.46 -11.03 -14.02
N SER A 336 9.52 -11.96 -13.84
CA SER A 336 8.77 -12.52 -14.99
C SER A 336 7.34 -12.97 -14.69
N ILE A 337 6.44 -12.76 -15.66
CA ILE A 337 5.07 -13.31 -15.67
C ILE A 337 5.02 -14.47 -16.68
N ARG A 338 4.78 -15.70 -16.19
CA ARG A 338 4.74 -16.91 -17.03
C ARG A 338 3.41 -17.03 -17.79
N SER A 339 3.35 -17.98 -18.72
CA SER A 339 2.14 -18.28 -19.48
C SER A 339 1.01 -18.74 -18.56
N ASN A 340 -0.22 -18.30 -18.83
CA ASN A 340 -1.42 -18.65 -18.07
C ASN A 340 -1.35 -18.28 -16.57
N SER A 341 -0.52 -17.30 -16.19
CA SER A 341 -0.37 -16.90 -14.78
C SER A 341 -1.67 -16.44 -14.15
N PHE A 342 -2.52 -15.76 -14.92
CA PHE A 342 -3.83 -15.25 -14.48
C PHE A 342 -5.01 -16.17 -14.86
N SER A 343 -4.74 -17.43 -15.22
CA SER A 343 -5.78 -18.39 -15.55
C SER A 343 -6.74 -18.61 -14.37
N GLY A 344 -8.04 -18.69 -14.65
CA GLY A 344 -9.10 -18.86 -13.65
C GLY A 344 -9.67 -17.56 -13.09
N LEU A 345 -9.07 -16.40 -13.36
CA LEU A 345 -9.59 -15.08 -12.98
C LEU A 345 -10.65 -14.58 -13.97
N THR A 346 -11.70 -15.38 -14.19
CA THR A 346 -12.73 -15.08 -15.20
C THR A 346 -13.61 -13.90 -14.85
N ASN A 347 -13.68 -13.49 -13.57
CA ASN A 347 -14.50 -12.37 -13.09
C ASN A 347 -13.70 -11.08 -12.85
N LEU A 348 -12.42 -11.03 -13.24
CA LEU A 348 -11.57 -9.88 -12.98
C LEU A 348 -11.97 -8.70 -13.88
N ASP A 349 -12.43 -7.62 -13.26
CA ASP A 349 -12.84 -6.38 -13.93
C ASP A 349 -11.68 -5.41 -14.11
N LEU A 350 -10.81 -5.32 -13.08
CA LEU A 350 -9.72 -4.37 -13.00
C LEU A 350 -8.41 -5.06 -12.61
N LEU A 351 -7.39 -4.88 -13.46
CA LEU A 351 -6.01 -5.24 -13.19
C LEU A 351 -5.14 -3.98 -13.29
N ASP A 352 -4.70 -3.49 -12.14
CA ASP A 352 -3.74 -2.39 -12.03
C ASP A 352 -2.34 -2.97 -11.81
N MET A 353 -1.43 -2.73 -12.75
CA MET A 353 -0.01 -3.08 -12.65
C MET A 353 0.87 -1.84 -12.80
N THR A 354 0.44 -0.72 -12.22
CA THR A 354 1.16 0.54 -12.32
C THR A 354 2.44 0.54 -11.50
N HIS A 355 3.48 1.20 -12.05
CA HIS A 355 4.81 1.28 -11.45
C HIS A 355 5.46 -0.08 -11.15
N VAL A 356 5.16 -1.10 -11.97
CA VAL A 356 5.76 -2.44 -11.83
C VAL A 356 7.01 -2.57 -12.69
N ASN A 357 8.10 -3.09 -12.15
CA ASN A 357 9.31 -3.39 -12.93
C ASN A 357 9.24 -4.84 -13.44
N ILE A 358 8.97 -5.05 -14.73
CA ILE A 358 8.73 -6.37 -15.36
C ILE A 358 9.84 -6.70 -16.37
N HIS A 359 10.65 -7.75 -16.21
CA HIS A 359 11.58 -8.09 -17.30
C HIS A 359 10.80 -8.53 -18.55
N SER A 360 9.89 -9.51 -18.48
CA SER A 360 9.17 -9.96 -19.68
C SER A 360 7.74 -10.44 -19.41
N ILE A 361 6.82 -10.10 -20.32
CA ILE A 361 5.45 -10.65 -20.39
C ILE A 361 5.45 -11.76 -21.45
N TRP A 362 5.22 -13.01 -21.01
CA TRP A 362 5.28 -14.19 -21.88
C TRP A 362 3.99 -14.37 -22.71
N SER A 363 4.05 -15.23 -23.73
CA SER A 363 2.89 -15.61 -24.51
C SER A 363 1.80 -16.19 -23.62
N ASN A 364 0.54 -15.82 -23.87
CA ASN A 364 -0.62 -16.23 -23.09
C ASN A 364 -0.54 -15.84 -21.59
N ALA A 365 0.29 -14.88 -21.20
CA ALA A 365 0.43 -14.48 -19.79
C ALA A 365 -0.92 -14.11 -19.16
N PHE A 366 -1.74 -13.37 -19.90
CA PHE A 366 -3.06 -12.89 -19.47
C PHE A 366 -4.22 -13.78 -19.92
N SER A 367 -3.93 -15.02 -20.33
CA SER A 367 -4.96 -15.99 -20.71
C SER A 367 -5.89 -16.28 -19.53
N GLY A 368 -7.20 -16.30 -19.79
CA GLY A 368 -8.24 -16.52 -18.78
C GLY A 368 -8.89 -15.24 -18.24
N LEU A 369 -8.34 -14.05 -18.52
CA LEU A 369 -8.95 -12.76 -18.17
C LEU A 369 -10.10 -12.40 -19.15
N THR A 370 -11.18 -13.18 -19.12
CA THR A 370 -12.27 -13.06 -20.10
C THR A 370 -13.16 -11.84 -19.89
N ASN A 371 -13.17 -11.25 -18.69
CA ASN A 371 -14.02 -10.10 -18.34
C ASN A 371 -13.28 -8.78 -18.14
N ILE A 372 -11.96 -8.74 -18.36
CA ILE A 372 -11.17 -7.53 -18.09
C ILE A 372 -11.52 -6.40 -19.08
N LYS A 373 -11.90 -5.24 -18.53
CA LYS A 373 -12.25 -4.04 -19.32
C LYS A 373 -11.15 -3.00 -19.33
N TRP A 374 -10.40 -2.89 -18.23
CA TRP A 374 -9.33 -1.91 -18.06
C TRP A 374 -8.04 -2.62 -17.68
N PHE A 375 -7.03 -2.42 -18.51
CA PHE A 375 -5.65 -2.82 -18.23
C PHE A 375 -4.72 -1.60 -18.25
N ASP A 376 -4.05 -1.36 -17.12
CA ASP A 376 -3.11 -0.25 -16.94
C ASP A 376 -1.72 -0.75 -16.54
N ILE A 377 -0.73 -0.43 -17.38
CA ILE A 377 0.69 -0.72 -17.13
C ILE A 377 1.52 0.58 -17.14
N THR A 378 0.92 1.68 -16.69
CA THR A 378 1.58 2.99 -16.58
C THR A 378 2.73 2.96 -15.59
N GLY A 379 3.89 3.51 -15.97
CA GLY A 379 5.09 3.54 -15.15
C GLY A 379 5.82 2.20 -15.09
N ALA A 380 5.40 1.21 -15.88
CA ALA A 380 6.02 -0.10 -15.89
C ALA A 380 7.33 -0.11 -16.70
N ASN A 381 8.35 -0.82 -16.22
CA ASN A 381 9.56 -1.07 -17.01
C ASN A 381 9.48 -2.47 -17.59
N ILE A 382 9.19 -2.63 -18.88
CA ILE A 382 8.92 -3.90 -19.55
C ILE A 382 10.01 -4.15 -20.61
N HIS A 383 10.80 -5.22 -20.56
CA HIS A 383 11.72 -5.49 -21.68
C HIS A 383 10.94 -5.86 -22.95
N SER A 384 10.04 -6.83 -22.89
CA SER A 384 9.31 -7.26 -24.10
C SER A 384 7.88 -7.72 -23.82
N ILE A 385 6.96 -7.32 -24.68
CA ILE A 385 5.60 -7.89 -24.78
C ILE A 385 5.63 -8.93 -25.91
N ARG A 386 5.57 -10.21 -25.54
CA ARG A 386 5.69 -11.31 -26.49
C ARG A 386 4.43 -11.55 -27.33
N SER A 387 4.57 -12.29 -28.42
CA SER A 387 3.44 -12.72 -29.26
C SER A 387 2.33 -13.40 -28.46
N ASN A 388 1.08 -13.03 -28.73
CA ASN A 388 -0.12 -13.54 -28.06
C ASN A 388 -0.13 -13.33 -26.53
N ALA A 389 0.55 -12.31 -26.00
CA ALA A 389 0.54 -12.01 -24.56
C ALA A 389 -0.89 -11.83 -24.01
N PHE A 390 -1.78 -11.21 -24.80
CA PHE A 390 -3.18 -10.92 -24.47
C PHE A 390 -4.19 -11.92 -25.09
N ASN A 391 -3.76 -13.17 -25.31
CA ASN A 391 -4.67 -14.22 -25.76
C ASN A 391 -5.82 -14.41 -24.75
N GLY A 392 -7.07 -14.53 -25.23
CA GLY A 392 -8.27 -14.64 -24.40
C GLY A 392 -8.84 -13.32 -23.84
N VAL A 393 -8.18 -12.18 -24.08
CA VAL A 393 -8.59 -10.85 -23.58
C VAL A 393 -9.38 -10.09 -24.66
N SER A 394 -10.60 -10.54 -24.96
CA SER A 394 -11.34 -10.06 -26.14
C SER A 394 -12.18 -8.79 -25.92
N ILE A 395 -12.58 -8.51 -24.69
CA ILE A 395 -13.51 -7.42 -24.36
C ILE A 395 -12.85 -6.15 -23.82
N LEU A 396 -11.52 -6.05 -23.88
CA LEU A 396 -10.77 -4.93 -23.33
C LEU A 396 -11.21 -3.60 -23.95
N GLU A 397 -11.69 -2.68 -23.13
CA GLU A 397 -12.19 -1.37 -23.55
C GLU A 397 -11.12 -0.28 -23.48
N ARG A 398 -10.16 -0.41 -22.55
CA ARG A 398 -9.09 0.57 -22.33
C ARG A 398 -7.74 -0.10 -22.05
N LEU A 399 -6.73 0.35 -22.79
CA LEU A 399 -5.34 -0.03 -22.64
C LEU A 399 -4.49 1.23 -22.47
N TYR A 400 -3.93 1.43 -21.27
CA TYR A 400 -3.02 2.53 -21.00
C TYR A 400 -1.58 2.03 -20.85
N ILE A 401 -0.71 2.57 -21.69
CA ILE A 401 0.73 2.32 -21.65
C ILE A 401 1.40 3.70 -21.62
N LYS A 402 1.62 4.21 -20.41
CA LYS A 402 2.18 5.55 -20.20
C LYS A 402 3.45 5.52 -19.35
N PHE A 403 4.43 6.36 -19.66
CA PHE A 403 5.68 6.51 -18.88
C PHE A 403 6.40 5.16 -18.65
N SER A 404 6.27 4.24 -19.60
CA SER A 404 6.78 2.87 -19.51
C SER A 404 7.95 2.67 -20.46
N SER A 405 9.01 2.02 -20.01
CA SER A 405 10.13 1.66 -20.89
C SER A 405 9.83 0.29 -21.49
N ILE A 406 9.58 0.20 -22.80
CA ILE A 406 9.21 -1.06 -23.48
C ILE A 406 10.24 -1.37 -24.53
N HIS A 407 11.20 -2.28 -24.33
CA HIS A 407 12.22 -2.50 -25.37
C HIS A 407 11.60 -3.01 -26.70
N SER A 408 10.69 -3.98 -26.69
CA SER A 408 10.01 -4.43 -27.92
C SER A 408 8.55 -4.87 -27.73
N ILE A 409 7.74 -4.66 -28.78
CA ILE A 409 6.40 -5.26 -28.94
C ILE A 409 6.49 -6.23 -30.12
N GLU A 410 6.37 -7.53 -29.84
CA GLU A 410 6.46 -8.59 -30.85
C GLU A 410 5.19 -8.70 -31.72
N SER A 411 5.28 -9.43 -32.82
CA SER A 411 4.15 -9.65 -33.74
C SER A 411 2.98 -10.31 -33.02
N ASP A 412 1.75 -9.91 -33.36
CA ASP A 412 0.52 -10.54 -32.86
C ASP A 412 0.37 -10.48 -31.32
N ALA A 413 1.02 -9.52 -30.65
CA ALA A 413 0.92 -9.34 -29.20
C ALA A 413 -0.54 -9.15 -28.72
N PHE A 414 -1.36 -8.46 -29.53
CA PHE A 414 -2.76 -8.11 -29.24
C PHE A 414 -3.79 -8.85 -30.10
N LYS A 415 -3.43 -10.00 -30.70
CA LYS A 415 -4.21 -10.69 -31.75
C LYS A 415 -5.69 -10.94 -31.45
N GLN A 416 -6.05 -11.16 -30.19
CA GLN A 416 -7.44 -11.43 -29.77
C GLN A 416 -8.13 -10.25 -29.10
N VAL A 417 -7.46 -9.10 -28.98
CA VAL A 417 -8.01 -7.90 -28.34
C VAL A 417 -8.85 -7.12 -29.37
N THR A 418 -10.06 -7.59 -29.67
CA THR A 418 -10.83 -7.08 -30.80
C THR A 418 -11.59 -5.80 -30.51
N ASN A 419 -12.01 -5.56 -29.25
CA ASN A 419 -12.98 -4.52 -28.87
C ASN A 419 -12.38 -3.22 -28.33
N LEU A 420 -11.18 -2.85 -28.78
CA LEU A 420 -10.41 -1.73 -28.21
C LEU A 420 -10.46 -0.48 -29.11
N PRO A 421 -11.26 0.56 -28.79
CA PRO A 421 -11.47 1.71 -29.68
C PRO A 421 -10.31 2.72 -29.65
N ILE A 422 -9.55 2.78 -28.55
CA ILE A 422 -8.50 3.78 -28.33
C ILE A 422 -7.29 3.12 -27.68
N VAL A 423 -6.11 3.37 -28.25
CA VAL A 423 -4.81 3.02 -27.65
C VAL A 423 -4.00 4.29 -27.44
N VAL A 424 -3.42 4.43 -26.25
CA VAL A 424 -2.52 5.54 -25.91
C VAL A 424 -1.17 4.98 -25.49
N LEU A 425 -0.15 5.26 -26.30
CA LEU A 425 1.27 5.07 -26.00
C LEU A 425 1.87 6.45 -25.70
N GLU A 426 2.14 6.76 -24.44
CA GLU A 426 2.66 8.07 -24.03
C GLU A 426 3.92 7.94 -23.18
N GLY A 427 4.97 8.72 -23.42
CA GLY A 427 6.14 8.64 -22.56
C GLY A 427 6.89 7.30 -22.65
N VAL A 428 6.74 6.55 -23.75
CA VAL A 428 7.35 5.22 -23.90
C VAL A 428 8.68 5.28 -24.64
N SER A 429 9.63 4.43 -24.24
CA SER A 429 10.88 4.22 -24.97
C SER A 429 10.89 2.84 -25.61
N ILE A 430 10.55 2.78 -26.91
CA ILE A 430 10.45 1.57 -27.72
C ILE A 430 11.66 1.43 -28.65
N HIS A 431 12.36 0.30 -28.62
CA HIS A 431 13.40 0.04 -29.62
C HIS A 431 12.74 -0.25 -30.99
N SER A 432 11.81 -1.20 -31.06
CA SER A 432 11.14 -1.51 -32.33
C SER A 432 9.68 -1.90 -32.15
N ILE A 433 8.82 -1.38 -33.03
CA ILE A 433 7.46 -1.89 -33.25
C ILE A 433 7.54 -2.90 -34.39
N ALA A 434 7.34 -4.18 -34.07
CA ALA A 434 7.48 -5.27 -35.03
C ALA A 434 6.33 -5.30 -36.06
N SER A 435 6.55 -6.02 -37.16
CA SER A 435 5.50 -6.35 -38.13
C SER A 435 4.29 -6.98 -37.43
N ARG A 436 3.07 -6.52 -37.74
CA ARG A 436 1.82 -6.98 -37.13
C ARG A 436 1.77 -6.85 -35.60
N ALA A 437 2.53 -5.94 -34.99
CA ALA A 437 2.53 -5.76 -33.53
C ALA A 437 1.13 -5.49 -32.96
N PHE A 438 0.32 -4.71 -33.68
CA PHE A 438 -1.04 -4.34 -33.29
C PHE A 438 -2.12 -5.13 -34.05
N SER A 439 -1.76 -6.27 -34.67
CA SER A 439 -2.76 -7.11 -35.32
C SER A 439 -3.80 -7.59 -34.30
N GLY A 440 -5.04 -7.74 -34.74
CA GLY A 440 -6.16 -8.13 -33.87
C GLY A 440 -6.94 -6.97 -33.26
N LEU A 441 -6.39 -5.76 -33.19
CA LEU A 441 -7.10 -4.55 -32.75
C LEU A 441 -8.07 -4.03 -33.83
N THR A 442 -9.02 -4.87 -34.24
CA THR A 442 -9.87 -4.64 -35.42
C THR A 442 -10.84 -3.48 -35.25
N ASP A 443 -11.24 -3.15 -34.01
CA ASP A 443 -12.12 -2.01 -33.70
C ASP A 443 -11.38 -0.72 -33.33
N LEU A 444 -10.04 -0.72 -33.43
CA LEU A 444 -9.25 0.45 -33.09
C LEU A 444 -9.56 1.61 -34.02
N ASN A 445 -10.09 2.68 -33.45
CA ASN A 445 -10.47 3.89 -34.17
C ASN A 445 -9.38 4.96 -34.09
N ARG A 446 -8.73 5.09 -32.91
CA ARG A 446 -7.74 6.13 -32.63
C ARG A 446 -6.51 5.57 -31.95
N LEU A 447 -5.34 5.85 -32.54
CA LEU A 447 -4.04 5.49 -31.98
C LEU A 447 -3.24 6.77 -31.71
N TYR A 448 -2.85 6.94 -30.45
CA TYR A 448 -2.00 8.04 -30.00
C TYR A 448 -0.63 7.52 -29.59
N ILE A 449 0.42 8.04 -30.22
CA ILE A 449 1.81 7.82 -29.86
C ILE A 449 2.40 9.19 -29.52
N LYS A 450 2.67 9.45 -28.24
CA LYS A 450 3.05 10.79 -27.75
C LYS A 450 4.28 10.75 -26.87
N ASN A 451 5.10 11.81 -26.89
CA ASN A 451 6.19 12.01 -25.92
C ASN A 451 7.13 10.80 -25.80
N SER A 452 7.42 10.12 -26.91
CA SER A 452 8.04 8.78 -26.91
C SER A 452 9.32 8.74 -27.74
N ARG A 453 10.16 7.73 -27.55
CA ARG A 453 11.28 7.42 -28.44
C ARG A 453 11.05 6.06 -29.07
N ILE A 454 11.07 5.98 -30.39
CA ILE A 454 10.90 4.75 -31.17
C ILE A 454 12.13 4.60 -32.07
N HIS A 455 12.96 3.57 -31.94
CA HIS A 455 14.09 3.45 -32.88
C HIS A 455 13.61 3.06 -34.29
N SER A 456 12.77 2.03 -34.46
CA SER A 456 12.20 1.70 -35.78
C SER A 456 10.72 1.30 -35.77
N ILE A 457 10.01 1.69 -36.84
CA ILE A 457 8.68 1.19 -37.19
C ILE A 457 8.84 0.28 -38.43
N GLN A 458 8.67 -1.02 -38.23
CA GLN A 458 8.89 -2.04 -39.27
C GLN A 458 7.77 -2.05 -40.32
N SER A 459 8.06 -2.68 -41.47
CA SER A 459 7.05 -2.98 -42.48
C SER A 459 5.85 -3.74 -41.89
N GLU A 460 4.63 -3.34 -42.26
CA GLU A 460 3.38 -3.92 -41.77
C GLU A 460 3.15 -3.80 -40.25
N ALA A 461 3.83 -2.88 -39.55
CA ALA A 461 3.68 -2.68 -38.10
C ALA A 461 2.22 -2.47 -37.64
N PHE A 462 1.44 -1.75 -38.46
CA PHE A 462 0.03 -1.40 -38.21
C PHE A 462 -0.97 -2.25 -39.01
N LYS A 463 -0.52 -3.37 -39.59
CA LYS A 463 -1.37 -4.22 -40.41
C LYS A 463 -2.49 -4.87 -39.59
N GLY A 464 -3.70 -4.88 -40.15
CA GLY A 464 -4.90 -5.39 -39.49
C GLY A 464 -5.75 -4.32 -38.80
N LEU A 465 -5.26 -3.08 -38.69
CA LEU A 465 -6.00 -1.95 -38.12
C LEU A 465 -6.98 -1.33 -39.13
N HIS A 466 -7.87 -2.14 -39.68
CA HIS A 466 -8.74 -1.76 -40.80
C HIS A 466 -9.80 -0.70 -40.45
N ARG A 467 -10.07 -0.42 -39.16
CA ARG A 467 -11.01 0.62 -38.71
C ARG A 467 -10.31 1.88 -38.19
N LEU A 468 -8.98 1.95 -38.26
CA LEU A 468 -8.22 3.07 -37.74
C LEU A 468 -8.49 4.32 -38.59
N GLN A 469 -9.11 5.33 -37.98
CA GLN A 469 -9.44 6.60 -38.64
C GLN A 469 -8.42 7.69 -38.31
N GLN A 470 -7.87 7.68 -37.09
CA GLN A 470 -6.95 8.73 -36.64
C GLN A 470 -5.67 8.14 -36.05
N LEU A 471 -4.53 8.57 -36.60
CA LEU A 471 -3.20 8.26 -36.11
C LEU A 471 -2.46 9.55 -35.74
N HIS A 472 -2.15 9.68 -34.47
CA HIS A 472 -1.43 10.83 -33.92
C HIS A 472 -0.06 10.39 -33.41
N ILE A 473 1.01 10.89 -34.02
CA ILE A 473 2.40 10.70 -33.62
C ILE A 473 2.96 12.07 -33.26
N ARG A 474 3.06 12.38 -31.96
CA ARG A 474 3.44 13.72 -31.49
C ARG A 474 4.60 13.70 -30.51
N ASN A 475 5.58 14.59 -30.66
CA ASN A 475 6.75 14.65 -29.78
C ASN A 475 7.46 13.28 -29.72
N VAL A 476 7.70 12.67 -30.89
CA VAL A 476 8.33 11.34 -30.99
C VAL A 476 9.65 11.42 -31.75
N VAL A 477 10.69 10.79 -31.23
CA VAL A 477 11.94 10.57 -31.99
C VAL A 477 11.86 9.20 -32.64
N ILE A 478 11.95 9.14 -33.98
CA ILE A 478 11.89 7.95 -34.82
C ILE A 478 13.18 7.85 -35.64
N ASP A 479 13.95 6.77 -35.53
CA ASP A 479 15.14 6.66 -36.38
C ASP A 479 14.76 6.31 -37.83
N SER A 480 13.88 5.33 -38.06
CA SER A 480 13.42 4.99 -39.42
C SER A 480 11.97 4.50 -39.49
N ILE A 481 11.26 4.94 -40.54
CA ILE A 481 9.96 4.39 -40.96
C ILE A 481 10.19 3.56 -42.23
N GLU A 482 10.04 2.24 -42.13
CA GLU A 482 10.27 1.30 -43.23
C GLU A 482 9.19 1.37 -44.33
N SER A 483 9.50 0.81 -45.50
CA SER A 483 8.54 0.71 -46.61
C SER A 483 7.34 -0.16 -46.23
N GLY A 484 6.13 0.36 -46.40
CA GLY A 484 4.91 -0.35 -46.03
C GLY A 484 4.64 -0.39 -44.52
N ALA A 485 5.27 0.48 -43.73
CA ALA A 485 4.97 0.60 -42.29
C ALA A 485 3.47 0.85 -42.01
N PHE A 486 2.82 1.65 -42.87
CA PHE A 486 1.40 2.00 -42.82
C PHE A 486 0.52 1.15 -43.76
N ARG A 487 0.99 -0.05 -44.15
CA ARG A 487 0.25 -0.95 -45.04
C ARG A 487 -1.10 -1.34 -44.45
N ASP A 488 -2.12 -1.44 -45.31
CA ASP A 488 -3.50 -1.83 -45.00
C ASP A 488 -4.28 -0.87 -44.07
N LEU A 489 -3.76 0.35 -43.83
CA LEU A 489 -4.48 1.43 -43.14
C LEU A 489 -5.45 2.17 -44.09
N SER A 490 -6.31 1.42 -44.77
CA SER A 490 -7.18 1.93 -45.84
C SER A 490 -8.29 2.85 -45.35
N SER A 491 -8.68 2.80 -44.07
CA SER A 491 -9.69 3.67 -43.46
C SER A 491 -9.12 4.89 -42.74
N LEU A 492 -7.79 5.11 -42.80
CA LEU A 492 -7.16 6.23 -42.11
C LEU A 492 -7.53 7.55 -42.79
N GLU A 493 -8.19 8.44 -42.06
CA GLU A 493 -8.67 9.74 -42.52
C GLU A 493 -7.75 10.88 -42.07
N TYR A 494 -7.12 10.73 -40.91
CA TYR A 494 -6.30 11.77 -40.28
C TYR A 494 -4.96 11.20 -39.79
N LEU A 495 -3.87 11.73 -40.34
CA LEU A 495 -2.50 11.42 -39.91
C LEU A 495 -1.80 12.70 -39.47
N ASN A 496 -1.43 12.73 -38.19
CA ASN A 496 -0.71 13.86 -37.61
C ASN A 496 0.63 13.41 -37.04
N ILE A 497 1.68 13.90 -37.67
CA ILE A 497 3.08 13.72 -37.30
C ILE A 497 3.64 15.09 -36.92
N ASN A 498 3.64 15.42 -35.63
CA ASN A 498 4.03 16.75 -35.15
C ASN A 498 5.17 16.68 -34.13
N ASN A 499 6.11 17.61 -34.22
CA ASN A 499 7.28 17.71 -33.34
C ASN A 499 8.07 16.39 -33.29
N THR A 500 8.26 15.75 -34.43
CA THR A 500 8.99 14.48 -34.51
C THR A 500 10.38 14.67 -35.10
N ALA A 501 11.35 13.85 -34.69
CA ALA A 501 12.61 13.74 -35.41
C ALA A 501 12.60 12.39 -36.12
N ILE A 502 12.64 12.37 -37.46
CA ILE A 502 12.58 11.18 -38.30
C ILE A 502 13.81 11.13 -39.19
N ASN A 503 14.79 10.23 -38.98
CA ASN A 503 16.01 10.27 -39.82
C ASN A 503 15.71 9.95 -41.30
N SER A 504 14.81 9.00 -41.58
CA SER A 504 14.40 8.65 -42.94
C SER A 504 12.97 8.11 -43.05
N ILE A 505 12.26 8.52 -44.12
CA ILE A 505 10.95 7.99 -44.53
C ILE A 505 11.12 7.27 -45.88
N ALA A 506 10.70 5.99 -45.96
CA ALA A 506 10.73 5.25 -47.22
C ALA A 506 9.73 5.79 -48.26
N SER A 507 10.04 5.69 -49.56
CA SER A 507 9.26 6.29 -50.66
C SER A 507 7.82 5.80 -50.79
N ASN A 508 7.54 4.60 -50.29
CA ASN A 508 6.21 3.97 -50.34
C ASN A 508 5.58 3.85 -48.95
N ALA A 509 6.06 4.62 -47.96
CA ALA A 509 5.53 4.54 -46.60
C ALA A 509 4.01 4.84 -46.56
N PHE A 510 3.53 5.81 -47.34
CA PHE A 510 2.13 6.25 -47.36
C PHE A 510 1.28 5.65 -48.51
N ARG A 511 1.79 4.61 -49.18
CA ARG A 511 1.19 4.07 -50.42
C ARG A 511 -0.28 3.66 -50.27
N ASP A 512 -0.63 3.06 -49.15
CA ASP A 512 -1.96 2.44 -48.96
C ASP A 512 -2.95 3.33 -48.19
N LEU A 513 -2.57 4.58 -47.88
CA LEU A 513 -3.39 5.57 -47.16
C LEU A 513 -4.41 6.25 -48.10
N VAL A 514 -5.20 5.45 -48.82
CA VAL A 514 -6.08 5.92 -49.89
C VAL A 514 -7.26 6.77 -49.40
N SER A 515 -7.70 6.62 -48.15
CA SER A 515 -8.79 7.41 -47.56
C SER A 515 -8.31 8.65 -46.80
N LEU A 516 -7.00 8.93 -46.81
CA LEU A 516 -6.43 10.01 -46.01
C LEU A 516 -6.93 11.36 -46.50
N GLU A 517 -7.62 12.09 -45.62
CA GLU A 517 -8.16 13.42 -45.89
C GLU A 517 -7.22 14.52 -45.39
N TYR A 518 -6.55 14.30 -44.26
CA TYR A 518 -5.68 15.31 -43.64
C TYR A 518 -4.34 14.72 -43.24
N LEU A 519 -3.27 15.32 -43.76
CA LEU A 519 -1.89 15.01 -43.40
C LEU A 519 -1.23 16.24 -42.79
N VAL A 520 -0.84 16.12 -41.52
CA VAL A 520 -0.10 17.15 -40.79
C VAL A 520 1.30 16.65 -40.52
N ILE A 521 2.31 17.33 -41.07
CA ILE A 521 3.73 17.10 -40.81
C ILE A 521 4.34 18.43 -40.38
N GLN A 522 4.48 18.65 -39.08
CA GLN A 522 4.96 19.91 -38.52
C GLN A 522 6.16 19.70 -37.60
N ASN A 523 7.12 20.62 -37.63
CA ASN A 523 8.30 20.61 -36.78
C ASN A 523 9.04 19.26 -36.87
N VAL A 524 9.16 18.73 -38.09
CA VAL A 524 9.77 17.44 -38.34
C VAL A 524 11.23 17.61 -38.75
N LYS A 525 12.14 16.93 -38.05
CA LYS A 525 13.52 16.81 -38.50
C LYS A 525 13.63 15.59 -39.41
N VAL A 526 13.75 15.76 -40.73
CA VAL A 526 13.95 14.69 -41.71
C VAL A 526 15.05 15.04 -42.70
N ASN A 527 15.99 14.13 -42.93
CA ASN A 527 17.09 14.38 -43.87
C ASN A 527 16.58 14.44 -45.32
N TYR A 528 15.60 13.60 -45.63
CA TYR A 528 15.19 13.34 -47.01
C TYR A 528 13.72 12.90 -47.14
N ILE A 529 12.98 13.52 -48.06
CA ILE A 529 11.67 13.06 -48.52
C ILE A 529 11.80 12.57 -49.97
N PRO A 530 11.61 11.27 -50.25
CA PRO A 530 11.73 10.70 -51.60
C PRO A 530 10.70 11.23 -52.61
N SER A 531 10.96 11.02 -53.91
CA SER A 531 9.97 11.23 -54.96
C SER A 531 8.79 10.27 -54.80
N SER A 532 7.59 10.70 -55.21
CA SER A 532 6.34 9.94 -55.15
C SER A 532 5.85 9.57 -53.74
N THR A 533 6.43 10.13 -52.69
CA THR A 533 6.03 9.87 -51.29
C THR A 533 4.55 10.12 -51.04
N PHE A 534 3.94 11.11 -51.69
CA PHE A 534 2.53 11.48 -51.51
C PHE A 534 1.63 11.07 -52.69
N ALA A 535 2.13 10.29 -53.65
CA ALA A 535 1.46 10.07 -54.93
C ALA A 535 0.13 9.29 -54.82
N SER A 536 -0.02 8.48 -53.79
CA SER A 536 -1.19 7.64 -53.55
C SER A 536 -2.33 8.34 -52.79
N LEU A 537 -2.11 9.55 -52.26
CA LEU A 537 -3.05 10.24 -51.37
C LEU A 537 -4.15 10.97 -52.16
N SER A 538 -4.96 10.22 -52.90
CA SER A 538 -5.95 10.74 -53.86
C SER A 538 -7.13 11.49 -53.23
N ASN A 539 -7.44 11.22 -51.96
CA ASN A 539 -8.51 11.85 -51.20
C ASN A 539 -8.05 13.02 -50.30
N LEU A 540 -6.78 13.41 -50.38
CA LEU A 540 -6.20 14.43 -49.51
C LEU A 540 -6.86 15.79 -49.75
N ARG A 541 -7.37 16.38 -48.66
CA ARG A 541 -8.03 17.69 -48.60
C ARG A 541 -7.17 18.74 -47.91
N GLY A 542 -6.34 18.34 -46.95
CA GLY A 542 -5.44 19.24 -46.25
C GLY A 542 -4.04 18.64 -46.12
N LEU A 543 -3.03 19.41 -46.53
CA LEU A 543 -1.62 19.05 -46.38
C LEU A 543 -0.87 20.18 -45.69
N LEU A 544 -0.51 19.99 -44.43
CA LEU A 544 0.27 20.94 -43.68
C LEU A 544 1.72 20.46 -43.54
N LEU A 545 2.64 21.08 -44.28
CA LEU A 545 4.08 20.84 -44.18
C LEU A 545 4.77 22.10 -43.62
N GLN A 546 5.18 22.08 -42.36
CA GLN A 546 5.80 23.24 -41.72
C GLN A 546 7.04 22.88 -40.91
N ASN A 547 8.05 23.75 -40.94
CA ASN A 547 9.28 23.63 -40.15
C ASN A 547 9.94 22.25 -40.32
N ILE A 548 10.16 21.86 -41.58
CA ILE A 548 10.86 20.63 -41.95
C ILE A 548 12.36 20.96 -42.08
N SER A 549 13.19 20.34 -41.25
CA SER A 549 14.65 20.58 -41.19
C SER A 549 15.43 19.25 -41.24
N GLY A 550 16.72 19.23 -41.56
CA GLY A 550 17.51 17.99 -41.51
C GLY A 550 17.72 17.49 -40.07
N THR A 551 18.05 16.21 -39.88
CA THR A 551 18.41 15.69 -38.54
C THR A 551 19.84 16.05 -38.14
N THR A 552 20.68 16.33 -39.13
CA THR A 552 21.99 17.00 -38.99
C THR A 552 21.85 18.50 -39.26
N ARG A 553 22.92 19.32 -39.15
CA ARG A 553 22.91 20.75 -39.53
C ARG A 553 22.60 21.02 -41.03
N SER A 554 22.06 20.03 -41.75
CA SER A 554 21.68 20.08 -43.16
C SER A 554 20.22 20.51 -43.34
N VAL A 555 19.91 21.05 -44.52
CA VAL A 555 18.54 21.37 -44.92
C VAL A 555 17.83 20.09 -45.33
N ALA A 556 16.59 19.89 -44.88
CA ALA A 556 15.76 18.78 -45.34
C ALA A 556 15.64 18.81 -46.87
N THR A 557 16.06 17.74 -47.55
CA THR A 557 15.96 17.66 -49.01
C THR A 557 14.66 16.97 -49.41
N ILE A 558 13.71 17.73 -49.94
CA ILE A 558 12.51 17.19 -50.59
C ILE A 558 12.83 16.96 -52.06
N LYS A 559 12.83 15.71 -52.55
CA LYS A 559 13.09 15.48 -53.97
C LYS A 559 12.03 16.10 -54.85
N LYS A 560 12.47 16.58 -56.01
CA LYS A 560 11.62 16.81 -57.17
C LYS A 560 10.79 15.55 -57.43
N GLY A 561 9.46 15.71 -57.46
CA GLY A 561 8.53 14.61 -57.64
C GLY A 561 7.85 14.10 -56.35
N ALA A 562 8.21 14.60 -55.17
CA ALA A 562 7.56 14.16 -53.91
C ALA A 562 6.04 14.36 -53.89
N PHE A 563 5.56 15.44 -54.52
CA PHE A 563 4.14 15.84 -54.60
C PHE A 563 3.42 15.38 -55.88
N VAL A 564 4.09 14.62 -56.75
CA VAL A 564 3.46 14.11 -57.98
C VAL A 564 2.29 13.20 -57.61
N GLY A 565 1.14 13.38 -58.26
CA GLY A 565 -0.08 12.60 -57.99
C GLY A 565 -1.08 13.30 -57.06
N LEU A 566 -0.67 14.36 -56.35
CA LEU A 566 -1.59 15.14 -55.53
C LEU A 566 -2.50 16.04 -56.37
N ASN A 567 -3.79 16.06 -56.06
CA ASN A 567 -4.74 16.94 -56.72
C ASN A 567 -4.77 18.33 -56.06
N ALA A 568 -4.01 19.28 -56.63
CA ALA A 568 -3.88 20.64 -56.12
C ALA A 568 -5.22 21.40 -55.96
N THR A 569 -6.27 21.03 -56.70
CA THR A 569 -7.59 21.69 -56.60
C THR A 569 -8.38 21.34 -55.34
N ARG A 570 -8.03 20.22 -54.68
CA ARG A 570 -8.70 19.74 -53.45
C ARG A 570 -7.94 20.13 -52.18
N LEU A 571 -6.70 20.59 -52.31
CA LEU A 571 -5.78 20.87 -51.20
C LEU A 571 -5.98 22.28 -50.66
N LYS A 572 -6.32 22.38 -49.37
CA LYS A 572 -6.31 23.62 -48.58
C LYS A 572 -4.98 23.83 -47.87
#